data_AF-A0AB38VRF1-F1
#
_entry.id   AF-A0AB38VRF1-F1
#
_cell.length_a   1.000
_cell.length_b   1.000
_cell.length_c   1.000
_cell.angle_alpha   90.00
_cell.angle_beta   90.00
_cell.angle_gamma   90.00
#
_symmetry.space_group_name_H-M   'P 1'
#
loop_
_entity.id
_entity.type
_entity.pdbx_description
1 polymer ?
#
loop_
_entity_poly.entity_id
_entity_poly.type
_entity_poly.pdbx_seq_one_letter_code
_entity_poly.pdbx_strand_id
1 'polypeptide(L)'
;MAREKFLQLISAIRGEGLGTAAPLEEQYPQIYQPGSTLPIMPHSPGLDRRIWWGAASEKSAIQAAYDGVNLMSSTLVFGSGKPLNVLQAEHIHAYRDAWKEAGHKWNPRVSVSRSIFPVTNERERELFSGGQTHDEVGIIDNNEATFGRVYVDTPDKLVEQLLADEAVQAADTLLLTIPNQVGVKINVDILRNFAEHVAPALGWEPAQNGLASGYPIG
;
A
#
# COMPACT_ATOMS: atom_id res chain seq x y z
N MET A 1 6.65 20.92 5.73
CA MET A 1 6.97 20.85 4.29
C MET A 1 6.33 19.64 3.58
N ALA A 2 6.68 18.38 3.88
CA ALA A 2 6.11 17.22 3.15
C ALA A 2 4.57 17.10 3.30
N ARG A 3 4.07 17.26 4.52
CA ARG A 3 2.64 17.19 4.84
C ARG A 3 1.80 18.28 4.16
N GLU A 4 2.30 19.50 4.21
CA GLU A 4 1.68 20.67 3.57
C GLU A 4 1.54 20.48 2.06
N LYS A 5 2.60 20.01 1.39
CA LYS A 5 2.57 19.66 -0.03
C LYS A 5 1.57 18.55 -0.34
N PHE A 6 1.44 17.56 0.54
CA PHE A 6 0.43 16.51 0.37
C PHE A 6 -0.99 17.05 0.49
N LEU A 7 -1.29 17.90 1.48
CA LEU A 7 -2.60 18.53 1.60
C LEU A 7 -2.93 19.41 0.38
N GLN A 8 -1.94 20.15 -0.13
CA GLN A 8 -2.06 20.92 -1.36
C GLN A 8 -2.34 20.02 -2.57
N LEU A 9 -1.66 18.86 -2.68
CA LEU A 9 -1.94 17.87 -3.71
C LEU A 9 -3.39 17.36 -3.61
N ILE A 10 -3.85 16.97 -2.41
CA ILE A 10 -5.22 16.46 -2.20
C ILE A 10 -6.28 17.51 -2.58
N SER A 11 -6.09 18.76 -2.18
CA SER A 11 -6.94 19.90 -2.57
C SER A 11 -6.97 20.04 -4.10
N ALA A 12 -5.81 20.08 -4.75
CA ALA A 12 -5.71 20.26 -6.19
C ALA A 12 -6.39 19.13 -7.01
N ILE A 13 -6.23 17.86 -6.59
CA ILE A 13 -6.87 16.72 -7.27
C ILE A 13 -8.37 16.57 -6.98
N ARG A 14 -8.90 17.29 -5.98
CA ARG A 14 -10.34 17.46 -5.74
C ARG A 14 -10.95 18.55 -6.64
N GLY A 15 -10.12 19.24 -7.42
CA GLY A 15 -10.54 20.31 -8.31
C GLY A 15 -10.56 21.68 -7.63
N GLU A 16 -10.01 21.80 -6.42
CA GLU A 16 -9.75 23.12 -5.85
C GLU A 16 -8.64 23.80 -6.67
N GLY A 17 -8.79 25.11 -6.87
CA GLY A 17 -7.87 25.83 -7.72
C GLY A 17 -6.50 26.02 -7.06
N LEU A 18 -5.45 25.76 -7.83
CA LEU A 18 -4.05 25.83 -7.39
C LEU A 18 -3.36 27.12 -7.86
N GLY A 19 -3.85 27.71 -8.95
CA GLY A 19 -3.35 28.94 -9.52
C GLY A 19 -4.42 30.02 -9.59
N THR A 20 -4.00 31.21 -10.00
CA THR A 20 -4.87 32.35 -10.27
C THR A 20 -4.66 32.80 -11.70
N ALA A 21 -5.74 33.03 -12.44
CA ALA A 21 -5.65 33.52 -13.81
C ALA A 21 -4.98 34.89 -13.85
N ALA A 22 -3.98 35.03 -14.72
CA ALA A 22 -3.25 36.27 -14.94
C ALA A 22 -4.15 37.37 -15.54
N PRO A 23 -3.71 38.64 -15.56
CA PRO A 23 -4.34 39.69 -16.38
C PRO A 23 -4.51 39.25 -17.84
N LEU A 24 -5.51 39.81 -18.53
CA LEU A 24 -5.90 39.33 -19.86
C LEU A 24 -4.76 39.48 -20.89
N GLU A 25 -3.96 40.53 -20.74
CA GLU A 25 -2.76 40.84 -21.53
C GLU A 25 -1.63 39.81 -21.38
N GLU A 26 -1.62 39.03 -20.29
CA GLU A 26 -0.64 37.99 -20.01
C GLU A 26 -1.17 36.58 -20.33
N GLN A 27 -2.44 36.44 -20.75
CA GLN A 27 -3.05 35.15 -21.07
C GLN A 27 -2.94 34.81 -22.56
N TYR A 28 -2.60 33.55 -22.86
CA TYR A 28 -2.77 32.97 -24.20
C TYR A 28 -3.20 31.49 -24.12
N PRO A 29 -4.40 31.11 -24.60
CA PRO A 29 -5.46 31.99 -25.11
C PRO A 29 -6.16 32.78 -23.97
N GLN A 30 -6.80 33.89 -24.31
CA GLN A 30 -7.54 34.75 -23.38
C GLN A 30 -8.91 34.15 -23.01
N ILE A 31 -8.91 33.09 -22.21
CA ILE A 31 -10.12 32.29 -21.95
C ILE A 31 -10.61 32.35 -20.49
N TYR A 32 -9.79 32.81 -19.55
CA TYR A 32 -10.15 32.86 -18.13
C TYR A 32 -10.38 34.30 -17.68
N GLN A 33 -11.36 34.52 -16.80
CA GLN A 33 -11.51 35.83 -16.14
C GLN A 33 -10.29 36.08 -15.26
N PRO A 34 -9.59 37.23 -15.39
CA PRO A 34 -8.46 37.55 -14.52
C PRO A 34 -8.82 37.42 -13.04
N GLY A 35 -7.93 36.83 -12.25
CA GLY A 35 -8.18 36.56 -10.83
C GLY A 35 -8.99 35.30 -10.53
N SER A 36 -9.55 34.60 -11.54
CA SER A 36 -10.26 33.34 -11.30
C SER A 36 -9.31 32.25 -10.80
N THR A 37 -9.77 31.42 -9.86
CA THR A 37 -8.99 30.27 -9.39
C THR A 37 -8.92 29.19 -10.47
N LEU A 38 -7.71 28.70 -10.76
CA LEU A 38 -7.43 27.74 -11.83
C LEU A 38 -7.16 26.35 -11.24
N PRO A 39 -8.02 25.35 -11.49
CA PRO A 39 -7.77 23.96 -11.11
C PRO A 39 -6.78 23.27 -12.05
N ILE A 40 -6.25 22.12 -11.62
CA ILE A 40 -5.44 21.25 -12.48
C ILE A 40 -6.34 20.58 -13.53
N MET A 41 -5.93 20.63 -14.79
CA MET A 41 -6.62 20.03 -15.92
C MET A 41 -5.69 19.09 -16.73
N PRO A 42 -6.21 18.00 -17.32
CA PRO A 42 -7.59 17.52 -17.22
C PRO A 42 -7.91 16.97 -15.83
N HIS A 43 -9.14 17.23 -15.35
CA HIS A 43 -9.58 16.74 -14.05
C HIS A 43 -9.92 15.25 -14.10
N SER A 44 -9.58 14.51 -13.04
CA SER A 44 -9.87 13.07 -12.90
C SER A 44 -10.80 12.84 -11.71
N PRO A 45 -12.13 12.81 -11.90
CA PRO A 45 -13.08 12.60 -10.81
C PRO A 45 -12.76 11.35 -9.97
N GLY A 46 -12.82 11.51 -8.64
CA GLY A 46 -12.56 10.46 -7.66
C GLY A 46 -11.10 10.05 -7.52
N LEU A 47 -10.13 10.83 -8.06
CA LEU A 47 -8.70 10.53 -7.93
C LEU A 47 -8.24 10.55 -6.46
N ASP A 48 -8.81 11.43 -5.66
CA ASP A 48 -8.59 11.50 -4.20
C ASP A 48 -8.84 10.16 -3.51
N ARG A 49 -9.87 9.41 -3.92
CA ARG A 49 -10.19 8.08 -3.39
C ARG A 49 -9.25 6.97 -3.87
N ARG A 50 -8.37 7.26 -4.84
CA ARG A 50 -7.36 6.33 -5.38
C ARG A 50 -5.96 6.59 -4.85
N ILE A 51 -5.78 7.62 -4.01
CA ILE A 51 -4.50 7.92 -3.37
C ILE A 51 -4.24 6.94 -2.23
N TRP A 52 -2.98 6.52 -2.09
CA TRP A 52 -2.48 5.68 -1.02
C TRP A 52 -1.41 6.42 -0.23
N TRP A 53 -1.43 6.29 1.08
CA TRP A 53 -0.40 6.83 1.97
C TRP A 53 0.45 5.71 2.55
N GLY A 54 1.76 5.79 2.36
CA GLY A 54 2.73 4.88 2.96
C GLY A 54 2.96 5.21 4.43
N ALA A 55 2.43 4.38 5.34
CA ALA A 55 2.57 4.59 6.77
C ALA A 55 3.58 3.61 7.39
N ALA A 56 4.52 4.15 8.17
CA ALA A 56 5.50 3.37 8.92
C ALA A 56 5.27 3.40 10.44
N SER A 57 4.20 4.03 10.93
CA SER A 57 3.87 4.07 12.37
C SER A 57 2.37 4.19 12.59
N GLU A 58 1.90 3.80 13.77
CA GLU A 58 0.50 3.94 14.19
C GLU A 58 -0.01 5.37 13.99
N LYS A 59 0.75 6.37 14.46
CA LYS A 59 0.40 7.79 14.31
C LYS A 59 0.23 8.19 12.83
N SER A 60 1.09 7.69 11.95
CA SER A 60 0.99 7.96 10.51
C SER A 60 -0.22 7.28 9.89
N ALA A 61 -0.54 6.06 10.33
CA ALA A 61 -1.73 5.33 9.92
C ALA A 61 -3.01 6.08 10.35
N ILE A 62 -3.14 6.43 11.63
CA ILE A 62 -4.28 7.21 12.16
C ILE A 62 -4.46 8.52 11.37
N GLN A 63 -3.37 9.26 11.11
CA GLN A 63 -3.47 10.50 10.34
C GLN A 63 -3.96 10.27 8.91
N ALA A 64 -3.51 9.21 8.24
CA ALA A 64 -3.97 8.85 6.90
C ALA A 64 -5.49 8.56 6.89
N ALA A 65 -6.03 8.02 7.99
CA ALA A 65 -7.46 7.80 8.12
C ALA A 65 -8.23 9.13 8.16
N TYR A 66 -7.80 10.08 9.00
CA TYR A 66 -8.40 11.42 9.05
C TYR A 66 -8.33 12.17 7.72
N ASP A 67 -7.26 11.94 6.95
CA ASP A 67 -7.07 12.58 5.64
C ASP A 67 -8.00 12.03 4.55
N GLY A 68 -8.59 10.86 4.79
CA GLY A 68 -9.47 10.21 3.83
C GLY A 68 -8.69 9.67 2.64
N VAL A 69 -7.62 8.91 2.86
CA VAL A 69 -6.86 8.21 1.82
C VAL A 69 -6.64 6.73 2.16
N ASN A 70 -6.41 5.88 1.16
CA ASN A 70 -6.11 4.46 1.37
C ASN A 70 -4.79 4.29 2.12
N LEU A 71 -4.63 3.20 2.88
CA LEU A 71 -3.42 2.92 3.66
C LEU A 71 -2.54 1.89 2.96
N MET A 72 -1.28 2.23 2.71
CA MET A 72 -0.25 1.25 2.35
C MET A 72 0.66 1.07 3.56
N SER A 73 0.59 -0.10 4.19
CA SER A 73 1.46 -0.43 5.31
C SER A 73 2.89 -0.64 4.80
N SER A 74 3.83 0.12 5.34
CA SER A 74 5.24 0.03 4.96
C SER A 74 5.82 -1.35 5.31
N THR A 75 6.72 -1.87 4.48
CA THR A 75 7.50 -3.10 4.76
C THR A 75 8.50 -2.93 5.93
N LEU A 76 8.57 -1.70 6.43
CA LEU A 76 9.33 -1.27 7.58
C LEU A 76 8.43 -0.41 8.45
N VAL A 77 8.21 -0.84 9.69
CA VAL A 77 7.41 -0.06 10.65
C VAL A 77 8.19 0.20 11.92
N PHE A 78 7.98 1.39 12.48
CA PHE A 78 8.47 1.78 13.79
C PHE A 78 7.65 1.09 14.87
N GLY A 79 8.33 0.47 15.82
CA GLY A 79 7.73 -0.37 16.85
C GLY A 79 8.71 -1.45 17.28
N SER A 80 8.63 -1.85 18.54
CA SER A 80 9.58 -2.78 19.16
C SER A 80 8.89 -3.98 19.80
N GLY A 81 9.65 -5.07 19.92
CA GLY A 81 9.27 -6.23 20.74
C GLY A 81 8.15 -7.13 20.19
N LYS A 82 7.70 -6.92 18.94
CA LYS A 82 6.69 -7.75 18.28
C LYS A 82 7.10 -8.06 16.83
N PRO A 83 6.68 -9.21 16.28
CA PRO A 83 6.85 -9.51 14.85
C PRO A 83 6.18 -8.46 13.95
N LEU A 84 6.68 -8.30 12.71
CA LEU A 84 6.20 -7.25 11.80
C LEU A 84 4.70 -7.37 11.53
N ASN A 85 4.21 -8.58 11.28
CA ASN A 85 2.79 -8.82 10.99
C ASN A 85 1.88 -8.35 12.13
N VAL A 86 2.28 -8.53 13.38
CA VAL A 86 1.50 -8.08 14.55
C VAL A 86 1.47 -6.55 14.60
N LEU A 87 2.64 -5.90 14.47
CA LEU A 87 2.74 -4.43 14.46
C LEU A 87 1.92 -3.81 13.32
N GLN A 88 2.00 -4.40 12.13
CA GLN A 88 1.21 -3.94 10.98
C GLN A 88 -0.29 -4.13 11.22
N ALA A 89 -0.72 -5.27 11.77
CA ALA A 89 -2.13 -5.51 12.09
C ALA A 89 -2.67 -4.50 13.11
N GLU A 90 -1.89 -4.16 14.15
CA GLU A 90 -2.23 -3.12 15.12
C GLU A 90 -2.44 -1.75 14.46
N HIS A 91 -1.51 -1.35 13.59
CA HIS A 91 -1.64 -0.10 12.83
C HIS A 91 -2.86 -0.09 11.89
N ILE A 92 -3.19 -1.23 11.29
CA ILE A 92 -4.37 -1.38 10.41
C ILE A 92 -5.65 -1.23 11.23
N HIS A 93 -5.74 -1.84 12.41
CA HIS A 93 -6.90 -1.68 13.30
C HIS A 93 -7.06 -0.22 13.75
N ALA A 94 -5.97 0.42 14.19
CA ALA A 94 -5.99 1.83 14.58
C ALA A 94 -6.43 2.75 13.43
N TYR A 95 -5.97 2.48 12.20
CA TYR A 95 -6.44 3.19 11.00
C TYR A 95 -7.94 3.02 10.77
N ARG A 96 -8.45 1.79 10.87
CA ARG A 96 -9.88 1.51 10.63
C ARG A 96 -10.77 2.15 11.69
N ASP A 97 -10.34 2.16 12.95
CA ASP A 97 -11.08 2.82 14.02
C ASP A 97 -11.09 4.35 13.84
N ALA A 98 -9.95 4.95 13.51
CA ALA A 98 -9.87 6.37 13.18
C ALA A 98 -10.68 6.73 11.92
N TRP A 99 -10.81 5.82 10.95
CA TRP A 99 -11.63 6.03 9.76
C TRP A 99 -13.12 6.16 10.10
N LYS A 100 -13.61 5.30 11.00
CA LYS A 100 -14.99 5.38 11.52
C LYS A 100 -15.23 6.71 12.22
N GLU A 101 -14.31 7.11 13.09
CA GLU A 101 -14.36 8.38 13.81
C GLU A 101 -14.37 9.58 12.86
N ALA A 102 -13.55 9.55 11.81
CA ALA A 102 -13.49 10.61 10.80
C ALA A 102 -14.77 10.73 9.96
N GLY A 103 -15.60 9.68 9.88
CA GLY A 103 -16.95 9.73 9.31
C GLY A 103 -17.01 9.83 7.77
N HIS A 104 -15.95 9.40 7.07
CA HIS A 104 -15.87 9.39 5.61
C HIS A 104 -17.02 8.56 4.99
N LYS A 105 -17.49 8.97 3.80
CA LYS A 105 -18.65 8.36 3.12
C LYS A 105 -18.28 7.27 2.11
N TRP A 106 -17.10 6.67 2.27
CA TRP A 106 -16.61 5.62 1.37
C TRP A 106 -15.66 4.67 2.12
N ASN A 107 -15.48 3.48 1.56
CA ASN A 107 -14.67 2.42 2.16
C ASN A 107 -13.21 2.55 1.73
N PRO A 108 -12.27 2.71 2.66
CA PRO A 108 -10.86 2.74 2.32
C PRO A 108 -10.37 1.35 1.98
N ARG A 109 -9.19 1.31 1.36
CA ARG A 109 -8.42 0.07 1.17
C ARG A 109 -7.12 0.12 1.97
N VAL A 110 -6.69 -1.05 2.38
CA VAL A 110 -5.47 -1.30 3.13
C VAL A 110 -4.64 -2.32 2.38
N SER A 111 -3.37 -2.04 2.17
CA SER A 111 -2.43 -2.95 1.54
C SER A 111 -1.25 -3.27 2.44
N VAL A 112 -0.78 -4.50 2.33
CA VAL A 112 0.47 -4.98 2.92
C VAL A 112 1.33 -5.59 1.83
N SER A 113 2.64 -5.45 1.96
CA SER A 113 3.60 -6.01 0.99
C SER A 113 4.36 -7.19 1.60
N ARG A 114 4.57 -8.23 0.80
CA ARG A 114 5.37 -9.41 1.16
C ARG A 114 6.21 -9.88 -0.03
N SER A 115 7.45 -10.27 0.24
CA SER A 115 8.26 -11.03 -0.70
C SER A 115 7.96 -12.51 -0.50
N ILE A 116 7.26 -13.13 -1.44
CA ILE A 116 6.79 -14.52 -1.35
C ILE A 116 7.30 -15.29 -2.55
N PHE A 117 8.15 -16.28 -2.31
CA PHE A 117 8.82 -17.09 -3.34
C PHE A 117 8.47 -18.57 -3.15
N PRO A 118 7.42 -19.07 -3.84
CA PRO A 118 7.05 -20.48 -3.80
C PRO A 118 8.11 -21.35 -4.47
N VAL A 119 8.62 -22.32 -3.71
CA VAL A 119 9.62 -23.29 -4.14
C VAL A 119 8.92 -24.57 -4.57
N THR A 120 8.90 -24.83 -5.87
CA THR A 120 8.27 -25.98 -6.52
C THR A 120 9.27 -27.00 -7.06
N ASN A 121 10.54 -26.61 -7.18
CA ASN A 121 11.62 -27.45 -7.70
C ASN A 121 12.99 -27.09 -7.09
N GLU A 122 13.98 -27.96 -7.33
CA GLU A 122 15.32 -27.81 -6.74
C GLU A 122 16.06 -26.56 -7.23
N ARG A 123 15.87 -26.16 -8.49
CA ARG A 123 16.49 -24.95 -9.04
C ARG A 123 16.00 -23.69 -8.32
N GLU A 124 14.72 -23.63 -7.98
CA GLU A 124 14.15 -22.52 -7.18
C GLU A 124 14.68 -22.55 -5.74
N ARG A 125 14.83 -23.74 -5.16
CA ARG A 125 15.42 -23.92 -3.82
C ARG A 125 16.83 -23.33 -3.77
N GLU A 126 17.68 -23.68 -4.74
CA GLU A 126 19.04 -23.15 -4.86
C GLU A 126 19.05 -21.64 -5.10
N LEU A 127 18.15 -21.13 -5.96
CA LEU A 127 18.10 -19.72 -6.29
C LEU A 127 17.67 -18.84 -5.10
N PHE A 128 16.78 -19.34 -4.25
CA PHE A 128 16.20 -18.58 -3.14
C PHE A 128 16.79 -18.92 -1.77
N SER A 129 17.79 -19.80 -1.68
CA SER A 129 18.39 -20.26 -0.42
C SER A 129 19.10 -19.17 0.40
N GLY A 130 19.39 -18.02 -0.20
CA GLY A 130 20.06 -16.88 0.44
C GLY A 130 19.13 -15.77 0.95
N GLY A 131 17.80 -15.93 0.86
CA GLY A 131 16.86 -14.92 1.36
C GLY A 131 16.89 -14.79 2.88
N GLN A 132 16.71 -13.57 3.41
CA GLN A 132 16.51 -13.35 4.85
C GLN A 132 15.13 -13.88 5.27
N THR A 133 15.09 -14.97 6.03
CA THR A 133 13.85 -15.69 6.40
C THR A 133 13.25 -15.29 7.75
N HIS A 134 13.88 -14.36 8.46
CA HIS A 134 13.39 -13.80 9.73
C HIS A 134 13.17 -12.29 9.62
N ASP A 135 12.28 -11.76 10.45
CA ASP A 135 12.12 -10.31 10.60
C ASP A 135 13.41 -9.72 11.22
N GLU A 136 13.80 -8.53 10.80
CA GLU A 136 14.99 -7.85 11.30
C GLU A 136 14.60 -6.62 12.12
N VAL A 137 15.27 -6.41 13.24
CA VAL A 137 15.12 -5.19 14.05
C VAL A 137 16.36 -4.33 13.83
N GLY A 138 16.15 -3.12 13.32
CA GLY A 138 17.20 -2.12 13.11
C GLY A 138 16.85 -0.80 13.79
N ILE A 139 17.82 0.13 13.80
CA ILE A 139 17.61 1.50 14.27
C ILE A 139 17.64 2.45 13.08
N ILE A 140 16.57 3.23 12.89
CA ILE A 140 16.46 4.30 11.89
C ILE A 140 16.08 5.58 12.59
N ASP A 141 16.84 6.65 12.39
CA ASP A 141 16.59 7.97 12.98
C ASP A 141 16.36 7.91 14.51
N ASN A 142 17.16 7.12 15.22
CA ASN A 142 17.07 6.83 16.66
C ASN A 142 15.79 6.10 17.11
N ASN A 143 14.99 5.56 16.19
CA ASN A 143 13.82 4.75 16.49
C ASN A 143 14.05 3.29 16.08
N GLU A 144 13.50 2.36 16.86
CA GLU A 144 13.49 0.94 16.50
C GLU A 144 12.52 0.69 15.35
N ALA A 145 13.00 -0.02 14.33
CA ALA A 145 12.27 -0.34 13.11
C ALA A 145 12.34 -1.85 12.85
N THR A 146 11.20 -2.45 12.58
CA THR A 146 11.09 -3.88 12.22
C THR A 146 10.89 -4.01 10.72
N PHE A 147 11.70 -4.87 10.08
CA PHE A 147 11.68 -5.19 8.65
C PHE A 147 11.09 -6.57 8.42
N GLY A 148 10.35 -6.73 7.33
CA GLY A 148 9.67 -7.99 7.02
C GLY A 148 10.60 -9.04 6.44
N ARG A 149 10.45 -10.27 6.92
CA ARG A 149 11.08 -11.45 6.31
C ARG A 149 10.67 -11.67 4.85
N VAL A 150 11.51 -12.42 4.15
CA VAL A 150 11.17 -13.05 2.88
C VAL A 150 10.57 -14.44 3.16
N TYR A 151 9.42 -14.71 2.56
CA TYR A 151 8.74 -15.99 2.64
C TYR A 151 9.26 -16.89 1.51
N VAL A 152 10.09 -17.88 1.85
CA VAL A 152 10.65 -18.85 0.90
C VAL A 152 10.40 -20.25 1.41
N ASP A 153 9.43 -20.94 0.81
CA ASP A 153 9.09 -22.31 1.19
C ASP A 153 8.28 -23.01 0.09
N THR A 154 7.95 -24.27 0.31
CA THR A 154 6.94 -25.01 -0.45
C THR A 154 5.58 -24.32 -0.38
N PRO A 155 4.72 -24.44 -1.41
CA PRO A 155 3.42 -23.76 -1.44
C PRO A 155 2.55 -24.01 -0.21
N ASP A 156 2.44 -25.26 0.26
CA ASP A 156 1.62 -25.61 1.43
C ASP A 156 2.10 -24.89 2.70
N LYS A 157 3.43 -24.80 2.89
CA LYS A 157 4.02 -24.06 4.02
C LYS A 157 3.85 -22.56 3.89
N LEU A 158 3.94 -22.02 2.69
CA LEU A 158 3.63 -20.61 2.46
C LEU A 158 2.17 -20.29 2.80
N VAL A 159 1.22 -21.16 2.43
CA VAL A 159 -0.18 -21.01 2.81
C VAL A 159 -0.35 -21.00 4.32
N GLU A 160 0.22 -21.98 5.04
CA GLU A 160 0.20 -22.00 6.51
C GLU A 160 0.74 -20.70 7.12
N GLN A 161 1.89 -20.22 6.62
CA GLN A 161 2.55 -19.01 7.11
C GLN A 161 1.73 -17.74 6.83
N LEU A 162 1.10 -17.62 5.66
CA LEU A 162 0.31 -16.45 5.27
C LEU A 162 -1.07 -16.43 5.93
N LEU A 163 -1.66 -17.60 6.21
CA LEU A 163 -2.86 -17.70 7.04
C LEU A 163 -2.59 -17.28 8.49
N ALA A 164 -1.38 -17.53 9.00
CA ALA A 164 -0.94 -17.07 10.31
C ALA A 164 -0.46 -15.61 10.34
N ASP A 165 -0.35 -14.93 9.19
CA ASP A 165 0.11 -13.55 9.11
C ASP A 165 -1.05 -12.58 9.41
N GLU A 166 -1.14 -12.09 10.64
CA GLU A 166 -2.22 -11.21 11.10
C GLU A 166 -2.44 -9.97 10.21
N ALA A 167 -1.37 -9.39 9.65
CA ALA A 167 -1.50 -8.24 8.77
C ALA A 167 -2.04 -8.62 7.39
N VAL A 168 -1.67 -9.79 6.86
CA VAL A 168 -2.27 -10.33 5.63
C VAL A 168 -3.76 -10.59 5.83
N GLN A 169 -4.15 -11.16 6.97
CA GLN A 169 -5.57 -11.38 7.30
C GLN A 169 -6.34 -10.06 7.49
N ALA A 170 -5.68 -9.03 8.01
CA ALA A 170 -6.30 -7.73 8.22
C ALA A 170 -6.40 -6.88 6.94
N ALA A 171 -5.53 -7.07 5.95
CA ALA A 171 -5.45 -6.23 4.75
C ALA A 171 -6.46 -6.60 3.66
N ASP A 172 -6.80 -5.62 2.82
CA ASP A 172 -7.66 -5.82 1.64
C ASP A 172 -6.86 -6.19 0.40
N THR A 173 -5.55 -5.92 0.41
CA THR A 173 -4.67 -6.17 -0.73
C THR A 173 -3.31 -6.67 -0.26
N LEU A 174 -2.91 -7.83 -0.75
CA LEU A 174 -1.55 -8.34 -0.63
C LEU A 174 -0.76 -7.95 -1.89
N LEU A 175 0.27 -7.11 -1.72
CA LEU A 175 1.20 -6.73 -2.76
C LEU A 175 2.42 -7.66 -2.74
N LEU A 176 2.72 -8.27 -3.88
CA LEU A 176 3.90 -9.13 -4.01
C LEU A 176 5.10 -8.29 -4.43
N THR A 177 6.15 -8.31 -3.60
CA THR A 177 7.43 -7.71 -3.95
C THR A 177 8.34 -8.77 -4.56
N ILE A 178 8.65 -8.60 -5.84
CA ILE A 178 9.47 -9.52 -6.63
C ILE A 178 10.90 -8.97 -6.78
N PRO A 179 11.94 -9.83 -6.90
CA PRO A 179 13.32 -9.35 -6.95
C PRO A 179 13.61 -8.66 -8.29
N ASN A 180 14.25 -7.49 -8.24
CA ASN A 180 14.66 -6.77 -9.45
C ASN A 180 15.97 -7.31 -10.06
N GLN A 181 16.71 -8.14 -9.32
CA GLN A 181 17.98 -8.72 -9.76
C GLN A 181 17.81 -10.01 -10.56
N VAL A 182 16.65 -10.67 -10.47
CA VAL A 182 16.36 -11.91 -11.19
C VAL A 182 15.59 -11.58 -12.46
N GLY A 183 16.03 -12.08 -13.61
CA GLY A 183 15.47 -11.69 -14.91
C GLY A 183 13.95 -11.97 -15.05
N VAL A 184 13.33 -11.40 -16.08
CA VAL A 184 11.87 -11.46 -16.33
C VAL A 184 11.29 -12.87 -16.20
N LYS A 185 11.96 -13.89 -16.77
CA LYS A 185 11.48 -15.28 -16.71
C LYS A 185 11.26 -15.76 -15.28
N ILE A 186 12.24 -15.52 -14.40
CA ILE A 186 12.16 -15.96 -13.00
C ILE A 186 11.02 -15.24 -12.28
N ASN A 187 10.89 -13.94 -12.50
CA ASN A 187 9.80 -13.14 -11.95
C ASN A 187 8.41 -13.62 -12.39
N VAL A 188 8.27 -14.00 -13.66
CA VAL A 188 7.02 -14.61 -14.17
C VAL A 188 6.76 -15.96 -13.51
N ASP A 189 7.77 -16.80 -13.32
CA ASP A 189 7.61 -18.10 -12.66
C ASP A 189 7.23 -17.94 -11.17
N ILE A 190 7.81 -16.97 -10.44
CA ILE A 190 7.40 -16.62 -9.06
C ILE A 190 5.91 -16.26 -9.01
N LEU A 191 5.48 -15.34 -9.89
CA LEU A 191 4.09 -14.88 -9.92
C LEU A 191 3.13 -16.01 -10.33
N ARG A 192 3.52 -16.86 -11.29
CA ARG A 192 2.73 -18.02 -11.71
C ARG A 192 2.58 -19.02 -10.57
N ASN A 193 3.68 -19.42 -9.94
CA ASN A 193 3.67 -20.39 -8.84
C ASN A 193 2.82 -19.88 -7.67
N PHE A 194 2.89 -18.58 -7.35
CA PHE A 194 2.04 -17.98 -6.33
C PHE A 194 0.55 -18.04 -6.72
N ALA A 195 0.22 -17.61 -7.93
CA ALA A 195 -1.16 -17.58 -8.41
C ALA A 195 -1.79 -18.98 -8.53
N GLU A 196 -1.01 -20.00 -8.89
CA GLU A 196 -1.49 -21.37 -9.10
C GLU A 196 -1.52 -22.20 -7.81
N HIS A 197 -0.58 -21.97 -6.87
CA HIS A 197 -0.38 -22.87 -5.73
C HIS A 197 -0.62 -22.23 -4.35
N VAL A 198 -0.65 -20.90 -4.24
CA VAL A 198 -0.78 -20.21 -2.95
C VAL A 198 -2.05 -19.37 -2.89
N ALA A 199 -2.24 -18.47 -3.85
CA ALA A 199 -3.34 -17.51 -3.87
C ALA A 199 -4.74 -18.15 -3.70
N PRO A 200 -5.07 -19.29 -4.34
CA PRO A 200 -6.40 -19.90 -4.19
C PRO A 200 -6.71 -20.34 -2.76
N ALA A 201 -5.70 -20.82 -2.02
CA ALA A 201 -5.87 -21.23 -0.62
C ALA A 201 -6.08 -20.03 0.33
N LEU A 202 -5.72 -18.82 -0.10
CA LEU A 202 -6.01 -17.56 0.60
C LEU A 202 -7.38 -16.97 0.22
N GLY A 203 -8.17 -17.68 -0.59
CA GLY A 203 -9.48 -17.20 -1.06
C GLY A 203 -9.39 -16.16 -2.17
N TRP A 204 -8.22 -15.99 -2.79
CA TRP A 204 -8.08 -15.09 -3.93
C TRP A 204 -8.71 -15.69 -5.19
N GLU A 205 -9.43 -14.86 -5.94
CA GLU A 205 -9.95 -15.19 -7.26
C GLU A 205 -9.30 -14.29 -8.32
N PRO A 206 -9.07 -14.80 -9.55
CA PRO A 206 -8.61 -13.98 -10.66
C PRO A 206 -9.49 -12.75 -10.89
N ALA A 207 -8.87 -11.60 -11.17
CA ALA A 207 -9.53 -10.31 -11.35
C ALA A 207 -10.41 -10.19 -12.61
N GLN A 208 -10.94 -11.31 -13.13
CA GLN A 208 -11.90 -11.36 -14.23
C GLN A 208 -13.19 -10.60 -13.89
N ASN A 209 -13.52 -10.48 -12.60
CA ASN A 209 -14.72 -9.82 -12.09
C ASN A 209 -14.49 -8.36 -11.64
N GLY A 210 -13.31 -7.78 -11.89
CA GLY A 210 -12.96 -6.41 -11.51
C GLY A 210 -11.93 -6.30 -10.39
N LEU A 211 -11.56 -5.06 -10.05
CA LEU A 211 -10.59 -4.78 -8.97
C LEU A 211 -11.25 -4.91 -7.59
N ALA A 212 -10.46 -5.31 -6.58
CA ALA A 212 -10.91 -5.33 -5.20
C ALA A 212 -11.42 -3.95 -4.75
N SER A 213 -12.63 -3.93 -4.20
CA SER A 213 -13.20 -2.80 -3.45
C SER A 213 -12.93 -3.00 -1.96
N GLY A 214 -12.63 -1.93 -1.22
CA GLY A 214 -12.41 -2.03 0.23
C GLY A 214 -13.65 -2.54 0.96
N TYR A 215 -13.45 -3.23 2.08
CA TYR A 215 -14.56 -3.75 2.87
C TYR A 215 -15.32 -2.62 3.60
N PRO A 216 -16.63 -2.78 3.84
CA PRO A 216 -17.39 -1.87 4.68
C PRO A 216 -16.75 -1.73 6.06
N ILE A 217 -16.34 -0.51 6.37
CA ILE A 217 -15.96 -0.14 7.73
C ILE A 217 -17.22 0.49 8.30
N GLY A 218 -18.02 -0.34 8.99
CA GLY A 218 -19.37 -0.01 9.47
C GLY A 218 -19.47 1.30 10.23
#